data_AF-A0A1T3IJI4-F1
#
_entry.id   AF-A0A1T3IJI4-F1
#
_cell.length_a   1.000
_cell.length_b   1.000
_cell.length_c   1.000
_cell.angle_alpha   90.00
_cell.angle_beta   90.00
_cell.angle_gamma   90.00
#
_symmetry.space_group_name_H-M   'P 1'
#
loop_
_entity.id
_entity.type
_entity.pdbx_description
1 polymer ?
#
loop_
_entity_poly.entity_id
_entity_poly.type
_entity_poly.pdbx_seq_one_letter_code
_entity_poly.pdbx_strand_id
1 'polypeptide(L)'
;MINTFLLRSGLAVILLAHSIFSVFSGDVNHFGTDYLDRIGFTPFGLYLAWIVKLTHLFSAPLLLMNRWIKLVSISNIIIFVMGIILIHAREGWFVVGGGRNGVEFNFLLIICFLSFLFPEGFKSLWKK
;
A
#
# COMPACT_ATOMS: atom_id res chain seq x y z
N MET A 1 -17.86 -20.35 -2.20
CA MET A 1 -17.05 -19.11 -2.24
C MET A 1 -16.07 -19.14 -1.08
N ILE A 2 -14.77 -18.96 -1.34
CA ILE A 2 -13.78 -18.82 -0.27
C ILE A 2 -14.03 -17.47 0.40
N ASN A 3 -14.30 -17.47 1.72
CA ASN A 3 -14.48 -16.23 2.46
C ASN A 3 -13.11 -15.64 2.81
N THR A 4 -12.79 -14.48 2.25
CA THR A 4 -11.52 -13.78 2.46
C THR A 4 -11.57 -12.74 3.58
N PHE A 5 -12.60 -12.77 4.44
CA PHE A 5 -12.82 -11.75 5.46
C PHE A 5 -11.62 -11.50 6.37
N LEU A 6 -10.95 -12.55 6.86
CA LEU A 6 -9.76 -12.39 7.72
C LEU A 6 -8.62 -11.64 7.02
N LEU A 7 -8.38 -11.93 5.74
CA LEU A 7 -7.36 -11.23 4.96
C LEU A 7 -7.78 -9.77 4.74
N ARG A 8 -9.05 -9.54 4.38
CA ARG A 8 -9.60 -8.18 4.18
C ARG A 8 -9.56 -7.35 5.46
N SER A 9 -9.89 -7.92 6.61
CA SER A 9 -9.85 -7.22 7.90
C SER A 9 -8.42 -6.93 8.35
N GLY A 10 -7.50 -7.88 8.20
CA GLY A 10 -6.07 -7.66 8.49
C GLY A 10 -5.47 -6.53 7.65
N LEU A 11 -5.71 -6.54 6.33
CA LEU A 11 -5.29 -5.46 5.43
C LEU A 11 -5.94 -4.13 5.81
N ALA A 12 -7.23 -4.11 6.13
CA ALA A 12 -7.93 -2.90 6.56
C ALA A 12 -7.30 -2.29 7.82
N VAL A 13 -6.97 -3.10 8.83
CA VAL A 13 -6.30 -2.62 10.05
C VAL A 13 -4.94 -2.01 9.75
N ILE A 14 -4.13 -2.68 8.92
CA ILE A 14 -2.81 -2.18 8.51
C ILE A 14 -2.93 -0.84 7.79
N LEU A 15 -3.83 -0.75 6.80
CA LEU A 15 -4.05 0.48 6.04
C LEU A 15 -4.57 1.61 6.93
N LEU A 16 -5.47 1.33 7.87
CA LEU A 16 -6.00 2.34 8.80
C LEU A 16 -4.92 2.84 9.74
N ALA A 17 -4.16 1.95 10.38
CA ALA A 17 -3.07 2.34 11.27
C ALA A 17 -2.07 3.22 10.50
N HIS A 18 -1.58 2.74 9.36
CA HIS A 18 -0.62 3.49 8.56
C HIS A 18 -1.19 4.81 8.03
N SER A 19 -2.51 4.91 7.82
CA SER A 19 -3.13 6.14 7.34
C SER A 19 -3.36 7.16 8.44
N ILE A 20 -4.14 6.76 9.45
CA ILE A 20 -4.64 7.64 10.51
C ILE A 20 -3.48 8.28 11.27
N PHE A 21 -2.50 7.49 11.70
CA PHE A 21 -1.37 8.01 12.48
C PHE A 21 -0.54 9.03 11.68
N SER A 22 -0.30 8.79 10.40
CA SER A 22 0.46 9.74 9.56
C SER A 22 -0.29 11.03 9.25
N VAL A 23 -1.63 10.99 9.23
CA VAL A 23 -2.44 12.21 9.08
C VAL A 23 -2.35 13.06 10.33
N PHE A 24 -2.52 12.46 11.51
CA PHE A 24 -2.50 13.19 12.78
C PHE A 24 -1.12 13.71 13.19
N SER A 25 -0.06 12.99 12.85
CA SER A 25 1.33 13.43 13.10
C SER A 25 1.81 14.52 12.14
N GLY A 26 1.10 14.75 11.03
CA GLY A 26 1.54 15.67 9.97
C GLY A 26 2.55 15.05 9.00
N ASP A 27 2.92 13.78 9.16
CA ASP A 27 3.87 13.07 8.30
C ASP A 27 3.47 13.07 6.82
N VAL A 28 2.18 13.12 6.50
CA VAL A 28 1.70 13.24 5.11
C VAL A 28 2.19 14.53 4.47
N ASN A 29 2.14 15.65 5.20
CA ASN A 29 2.57 16.95 4.69
C ASN A 29 4.08 16.97 4.51
N HIS A 30 4.83 16.56 5.53
CA HIS A 30 6.30 16.47 5.48
C HIS A 30 6.77 15.55 4.35
N PHE A 31 6.11 14.40 4.16
CA PHE A 31 6.44 13.50 3.05
C PHE A 31 6.24 14.17 1.68
N GLY A 32 5.19 14.98 1.54
CA GLY A 32 4.94 15.75 0.31
C GLY A 32 5.95 16.86 0.08
N THR A 33 6.10 17.77 1.04
CA THR A 33 6.88 19.01 0.87
C THR A 33 8.38 18.81 1.08
N ASP A 34 8.77 17.95 2.01
CA ASP A 34 10.17 17.85 2.42
C ASP A 34 10.89 16.73 1.68
N TYR A 35 10.15 15.74 1.17
CA TYR A 35 10.69 14.62 0.42
C TYR A 35 10.28 14.60 -1.05
N LEU A 36 8.99 14.44 -1.37
CA LEU A 36 8.54 14.28 -2.77
C LEU A 36 8.91 15.48 -3.65
N ASP A 37 8.68 16.69 -3.15
CA ASP A 37 9.05 17.92 -3.87
C ASP A 37 10.56 17.97 -4.17
N ARG A 38 11.41 17.54 -3.23
CA ARG A 38 12.87 17.54 -3.39
C ARG A 38 13.39 16.52 -4.40
N ILE A 39 12.65 15.44 -4.64
CA ILE A 39 13.05 14.39 -5.60
C ILE A 39 12.44 14.58 -7.00
N GLY A 40 11.86 15.76 -7.28
CA GLY A 40 11.42 16.14 -8.62
C GLY A 40 9.90 16.22 -8.82
N PHE A 41 9.10 16.03 -7.76
CA PHE A 41 7.65 16.18 -7.86
C PHE A 41 7.14 17.59 -7.58
N THR A 42 8.03 18.58 -7.34
CA THR A 42 7.62 19.98 -7.15
C THR A 42 6.79 20.49 -8.33
N PRO A 43 5.65 21.18 -8.12
CA PRO A 43 5.02 21.57 -6.85
C PRO A 43 3.88 20.63 -6.40
N PHE A 44 3.88 19.39 -6.89
CA PHE A 44 2.80 18.42 -6.71
C PHE A 44 3.02 17.42 -5.56
N GLY A 45 4.16 17.45 -4.86
CA GLY A 45 4.50 16.46 -3.83
C GLY A 45 3.46 16.35 -2.73
N LEU A 46 2.94 17.49 -2.24
CA LEU A 46 1.86 17.50 -1.24
C LEU A 46 0.60 16.77 -1.74
N TYR A 47 0.15 17.06 -2.96
CA TYR A 47 -1.05 16.44 -3.53
C TYR A 47 -0.84 14.93 -3.72
N LEU A 48 0.33 14.51 -4.20
CA LEU A 48 0.65 13.09 -4.36
C LEU A 48 0.67 12.34 -3.02
N ALA A 49 1.28 12.93 -1.98
CA ALA A 49 1.28 12.35 -0.64
C ALA A 49 -0.15 12.14 -0.10
N TRP A 50 -1.03 13.13 -0.29
CA TRP A 50 -2.43 13.02 0.10
C TRP A 50 -3.22 12.01 -0.74
N ILE A 51 -2.99 11.93 -2.06
CA ILE A 51 -3.63 10.91 -2.91
C ILE A 51 -3.28 9.51 -2.45
N VAL A 52 -2.00 9.25 -2.18
CA VAL A 52 -1.52 7.98 -1.63
C VAL A 52 -2.22 7.67 -0.31
N LYS A 53 -2.26 8.65 0.59
CA LYS A 53 -2.79 8.45 1.93
C LYS A 53 -4.31 8.24 1.96
N LEU A 54 -5.05 9.04 1.19
CA LEU A 54 -6.50 8.90 1.07
C LEU A 54 -6.87 7.58 0.39
N THR A 55 -6.07 7.12 -0.57
CA THR A 55 -6.27 5.80 -1.19
C THR A 55 -6.19 4.69 -0.14
N HIS A 56 -5.18 4.69 0.73
CA HIS A 56 -5.09 3.73 1.84
C HIS A 56 -6.28 3.85 2.81
N LEU A 57 -6.64 5.07 3.19
CA LEU A 57 -7.74 5.33 4.13
C LEU A 57 -9.09 4.82 3.62
N PHE A 58 -9.45 5.13 2.36
CA PHE A 58 -10.71 4.69 1.75
C PHE A 58 -10.73 3.22 1.35
N SER A 59 -9.55 2.61 1.14
CA SER A 59 -9.46 1.17 0.86
C SER A 59 -9.96 0.31 2.01
N ALA A 60 -9.77 0.73 3.26
CA ALA A 60 -10.19 -0.04 4.44
C ALA A 60 -11.70 -0.32 4.51
N PRO A 61 -12.62 0.68 4.45
CA PRO A 61 -14.06 0.39 4.46
C PRO A 61 -14.48 -0.43 3.22
N LEU A 62 -13.89 -0.16 2.05
CA LEU A 62 -14.17 -0.94 0.83
C LEU A 62 -13.76 -2.42 0.97
N LEU A 63 -12.60 -2.68 1.57
CA LEU A 63 -12.16 -4.03 1.91
C LEU A 63 -13.15 -4.70 2.86
N LEU A 64 -13.56 -4.06 3.95
CA LEU A 64 -14.48 -4.64 4.92
C LEU A 64 -15.86 -4.95 4.30
N MET A 65 -16.38 -4.05 3.47
CA MET A 65 -17.65 -4.20 2.76
C MET A 65 -17.59 -5.18 1.57
N ASN A 66 -16.40 -5.73 1.26
CA ASN A 66 -16.16 -6.57 0.08
C ASN A 66 -16.53 -5.87 -1.24
N ARG A 67 -16.34 -4.56 -1.33
CA ARG A 67 -16.71 -3.74 -2.50
C ARG A 67 -15.46 -3.29 -3.25
N TRP A 68 -15.51 -3.37 -4.57
CA TRP A 68 -14.53 -2.78 -5.48
C TRP A 68 -13.10 -3.32 -5.25
N ILE A 69 -13.01 -4.57 -4.77
CA ILE A 69 -11.76 -5.19 -4.30
C ILE A 69 -10.68 -5.19 -5.39
N LYS A 70 -11.04 -5.39 -6.66
CA LYS A 70 -10.07 -5.35 -7.77
C LYS A 70 -9.42 -3.97 -7.90
N LEU A 71 -10.21 -2.90 -7.87
CA LEU A 71 -9.70 -1.53 -7.97
C LEU A 71 -8.83 -1.20 -6.76
N VAL A 72 -9.33 -1.48 -5.56
CA VAL A 72 -8.57 -1.31 -4.30
C VAL A 72 -7.22 -2.03 -4.37
N SER A 73 -7.22 -3.27 -4.85
CA SER A 73 -6.00 -4.07 -4.96
C SER A 73 -4.98 -3.45 -5.91
N ILE A 74 -5.41 -3.08 -7.12
CA ILE A 74 -4.53 -2.47 -8.13
C ILE A 74 -3.94 -1.15 -7.60
N SER A 75 -4.78 -0.28 -7.03
CA SER A 75 -4.33 1.02 -6.51
C SER A 75 -3.30 0.87 -5.39
N ASN A 76 -3.54 -0.03 -4.42
CA ASN A 76 -2.59 -0.26 -3.32
C ASN A 76 -1.30 -0.92 -3.81
N ILE A 77 -1.37 -1.86 -4.76
CA ILE A 77 -0.17 -2.47 -5.36
C ILE A 77 0.72 -1.41 -6.01
N ILE A 78 0.14 -0.50 -6.82
CA ILE A 78 0.91 0.59 -7.44
C ILE A 78 1.60 1.44 -6.37
N ILE A 79 0.88 1.80 -5.31
CA ILE A 79 1.44 2.59 -4.20
C ILE A 79 2.60 1.87 -3.53
N PHE A 80 2.46 0.60 -3.16
CA PHE A 80 3.55 -0.15 -2.51
C PHE A 80 4.75 -0.35 -3.43
N VAL A 81 4.54 -0.60 -4.73
CA VAL A 81 5.62 -0.67 -5.71
C VAL A 81 6.37 0.66 -5.78
N MET A 82 5.66 1.79 -5.84
CA MET A 82 6.31 3.11 -5.82
C MET A 82 7.01 3.39 -4.48
N GLY A 83 6.43 2.97 -3.36
CA GLY A 83 7.07 3.06 -2.04
C GLY A 83 8.38 2.27 -2.00
N ILE A 84 8.43 1.08 -2.60
CA ILE A 84 9.66 0.30 -2.75
C ILE A 84 10.69 1.09 -3.56
N ILE A 85 10.32 1.55 -4.76
CA ILE A 85 11.24 2.22 -5.68
C ILE A 85 11.81 3.50 -5.06
N LEU A 86 10.96 4.34 -4.48
CA LEU A 86 11.35 5.66 -3.99
C LEU A 86 12.06 5.59 -2.62
N ILE A 87 11.59 4.71 -1.73
CA ILE A 87 11.98 4.75 -0.31
C ILE A 87 12.75 3.49 0.08
N HIS A 88 12.15 2.31 -0.08
CA HIS A 88 12.60 1.12 0.66
C HIS A 88 13.71 0.32 -0.02
N ALA A 89 13.82 0.37 -1.35
CA ALA A 89 14.79 -0.45 -2.08
C ALA A 89 16.24 -0.18 -1.65
N ARG A 90 16.58 1.07 -1.33
CA ARG A 90 17.92 1.45 -0.84
C ARG A 90 18.22 0.98 0.59
N GLU A 91 17.19 0.70 1.38
CA GLU A 91 17.31 0.23 2.77
C GLU A 91 17.47 -1.30 2.85
N GLY A 92 17.36 -1.99 1.71
CA GLY A 92 17.48 -3.45 1.63
C GLY A 92 16.17 -4.18 1.96
N TRP A 93 16.29 -5.42 2.45
CA TRP A 93 15.13 -6.30 2.62
C TRP A 93 14.38 -6.11 3.94
N PHE A 94 15.10 -6.01 5.06
CA PHE A 94 14.54 -6.21 6.40
C PHE A 94 13.87 -4.96 6.98
N VAL A 95 12.67 -5.12 7.54
CA VAL A 95 12.00 -4.13 8.40
C VAL A 95 12.40 -4.34 9.86
N VAL A 96 12.61 -5.58 10.29
CA VAL A 96 13.13 -5.94 11.64
C VAL A 96 14.26 -6.96 11.51
N GLY A 97 15.26 -6.87 12.40
CA GLY A 97 16.38 -7.80 12.47
C GLY A 97 17.61 -7.29 11.72
N GLY A 98 17.98 -7.94 10.62
CA GLY A 98 19.20 -7.63 9.83
C GLY A 98 19.20 -6.28 9.10
N GLY A 99 18.24 -5.39 9.40
CA GLY A 99 18.06 -4.08 8.78
C GLY A 99 16.86 -3.36 9.38
N ARG A 100 16.49 -2.23 8.78
CA ARG A 100 15.29 -1.45 9.12
C ARG A 100 14.71 -0.82 7.86
N ASN A 101 13.40 -0.55 7.87
CA ASN A 101 12.71 0.18 6.81
C ASN A 101 12.84 -0.45 5.39
N GLY A 102 13.14 -1.75 5.31
CA GLY A 102 13.31 -2.47 4.05
C GLY A 102 12.00 -2.85 3.34
N VAL A 103 12.15 -3.66 2.29
CA VAL A 103 11.09 -4.02 1.34
C VAL A 103 10.10 -5.09 1.82
N GLU A 104 10.47 -5.94 2.78
CA GLU A 104 9.73 -7.19 3.08
C GLU A 104 8.24 -7.00 3.36
N PHE A 105 7.86 -5.93 4.06
CA PHE A 105 6.46 -5.66 4.38
C PHE A 105 5.66 -5.20 3.16
N ASN A 106 6.25 -4.35 2.31
CA ASN A 106 5.62 -3.95 1.05
C ASN A 106 5.43 -5.16 0.13
N PHE A 107 6.44 -6.03 0.03
CA PHE A 107 6.35 -7.28 -0.73
C PHE A 107 5.18 -8.14 -0.23
N LEU A 108 5.07 -8.37 1.08
CA LEU A 108 3.97 -9.14 1.66
C LEU A 108 2.60 -8.53 1.32
N LEU A 109 2.45 -7.21 1.48
CA LEU A 109 1.19 -6.53 1.17
C LEU A 109 0.82 -6.64 -0.31
N ILE A 110 1.79 -6.52 -1.22
CA ILE A 110 1.57 -6.72 -2.66
C ILE A 110 1.04 -8.12 -2.93
N ILE A 111 1.65 -9.17 -2.34
CA ILE A 111 1.18 -10.56 -2.50
C ILE A 111 -0.24 -10.74 -1.92
N CYS A 112 -0.54 -10.14 -0.78
CA CYS A 112 -1.88 -10.17 -0.20
C CYS A 112 -2.93 -9.56 -1.15
N PHE A 113 -2.65 -8.41 -1.76
CA PHE A 113 -3.58 -7.79 -2.73
C PHE A 113 -3.65 -8.58 -4.05
N LEU A 114 -2.54 -9.15 -4.52
CA LEU A 114 -2.53 -10.03 -5.70
C LEU A 114 -3.40 -11.26 -5.50
N SER A 115 -3.53 -11.78 -4.27
CA SER A 115 -4.41 -12.92 -3.98
C SER A 115 -5.90 -12.63 -4.27
N PHE A 116 -6.32 -11.36 -4.24
CA PHE A 116 -7.67 -10.98 -4.64
C PHE A 116 -7.85 -10.91 -6.16
N LEU A 117 -6.78 -10.55 -6.88
CA LEU A 117 -6.79 -10.48 -8.35
C LEU A 117 -6.64 -11.87 -8.98
N PHE A 118 -5.87 -12.74 -8.32
CA PHE A 118 -5.51 -14.07 -8.79
C PHE A 118 -5.78 -15.12 -7.68
N PRO A 119 -7.07 -15.38 -7.36
CA PRO A 119 -7.44 -16.27 -6.24
C PRO A 119 -7.04 -17.74 -6.44
N GLU A 120 -6.73 -18.15 -7.69
CA GLU A 120 -6.20 -19.48 -8.02
C GLU A 120 -4.67 -19.46 -8.26
N GLY A 121 -3.99 -18.35 -7.93
CA GLY A 121 -2.58 -18.13 -8.24
C GLY A 121 -2.33 -18.09 -9.75
N PHE A 122 -1.15 -18.53 -10.20
CA PHE A 122 -0.76 -18.48 -11.61
C PHE A 122 -1.66 -19.30 -12.56
N LYS A 123 -2.47 -20.25 -12.04
CA LYS A 123 -3.44 -20.99 -12.86
C LYS A 123 -4.49 -20.09 -13.49
N SER A 124 -4.83 -18.97 -12.85
CA SER A 124 -5.78 -18.02 -13.41
C SER A 124 -5.27 -17.28 -14.65
N LEU A 125 -3.96 -17.28 -14.93
CA LEU A 125 -3.39 -16.69 -16.14
C LEU A 125 -3.52 -17.59 -17.38
N TRP A 126 -3.77 -18.89 -17.16
CA TRP A 126 -3.82 -19.91 -18.21
C TRP A 126 -5.25 -20.38 -18.53
N LYS A 127 -6.24 -20.00 -17.73
CA LYS A 127 -7.67 -20.13 -18.09
C LYS A 127 -8.02 -19.02 -19.09
N LYS A 128 -7.78 -19.30 -20.38
CA LYS A 128 -8.45 -18.62 -21.49
C LYS A 128 -9.87 -19.16 -21.64
#